data_AF-A0A250DU29-F1
#
_entry.id   AF-A0A250DU29-F1
#
_cell.length_a   1.000
_cell.length_b   1.000
_cell.length_c   1.000
_cell.angle_alpha   90.00
_cell.angle_beta   90.00
_cell.angle_gamma   90.00
#
_symmetry.space_group_name_H-M   'P 1'
#
loop_
_entity.id
_entity.type
_entity.pdbx_description
1 polymer ?
#
loop_
_entity_poly.entity_id
_entity_poly.type
_entity_poly.pdbx_seq_one_letter_code
_entity_poly.pdbx_strand_id
1 'polypeptide(L)'
;MPTGSAFFLPLRRACVGASLAVMAATAFAQPQPDPAGFPMDSVGYLNEELPRMEAAIAAKDRSFFLGAMTRMVQFSERWGFKAKANPELAAYPMCTAAVMDYAVVGMCRLNPADDACEPGLAPRFDANVKRCRELAAQK
;
A
#
# COMPACT_ATOMS: atom_id res chain seq x y z
N MET A 1 4.44 -74.37 15.80
CA MET A 1 3.17 -75.08 15.57
C MET A 1 2.07 -74.36 16.34
N PRO A 2 0.85 -74.26 15.77
CA PRO A 2 -0.19 -73.26 16.06
C PRO A 2 -1.14 -73.74 17.18
N THR A 3 -2.05 -72.97 17.76
CA THR A 3 -3.38 -72.59 17.22
C THR A 3 -4.21 -71.89 18.32
N GLY A 4 -5.15 -71.01 17.93
CA GLY A 4 -6.31 -70.62 18.74
C GLY A 4 -6.60 -69.11 18.67
N SER A 5 -7.22 -68.61 17.60
CA SER A 5 -8.68 -68.51 17.36
C SER A 5 -9.43 -67.54 18.28
N ALA A 6 -9.84 -66.42 17.66
CA ALA A 6 -11.03 -65.58 17.84
C ALA A 6 -11.91 -65.77 19.08
N PHE A 7 -12.35 -64.67 19.71
CA PHE A 7 -13.70 -64.11 19.48
C PHE A 7 -14.05 -62.92 20.40
N PHE A 8 -14.92 -62.06 19.87
CA PHE A 8 -15.84 -61.12 20.54
C PHE A 8 -15.29 -59.91 21.32
N LEU A 9 -15.25 -58.76 20.62
CA LEU A 9 -15.54 -57.47 21.24
C LEU A 9 -16.99 -57.44 21.76
N PRO A 10 -17.23 -56.69 22.84
CA PRO A 10 -18.29 -55.69 22.76
C PRO A 10 -17.77 -54.32 23.18
N LEU A 11 -17.66 -53.48 22.15
CA LEU A 11 -18.11 -52.09 22.11
C LEU A 11 -18.48 -51.47 23.48
N ARG A 12 -17.54 -50.72 24.07
CA ARG A 12 -17.87 -49.67 25.04
C ARG A 12 -17.28 -48.35 24.59
N ARG A 13 -18.20 -47.50 24.12
CA ARG A 13 -18.08 -46.07 23.89
C ARG A 13 -17.24 -45.37 24.96
N ALA A 14 -16.21 -44.67 24.53
CA ALA A 14 -15.66 -43.48 25.17
C ALA A 14 -15.09 -42.60 24.03
N CYS A 15 -15.84 -41.59 23.60
CA CYS A 15 -15.53 -40.18 23.89
C CYS A 15 -14.09 -39.82 23.47
N VAL A 16 -13.92 -39.27 22.26
CA VAL A 16 -13.76 -37.82 22.02
C VAL A 16 -12.35 -37.34 22.38
N GLY A 17 -11.65 -36.80 21.38
CA GLY A 17 -10.41 -36.03 21.62
C GLY A 17 -9.40 -36.05 20.48
N ALA A 18 -9.81 -36.02 19.21
CA ALA A 18 -8.89 -35.67 18.13
C ALA A 18 -8.61 -34.16 18.21
N SER A 19 -7.59 -33.79 18.98
CA SER A 19 -7.12 -32.40 19.09
C SER A 19 -6.34 -32.00 17.84
N LEU A 20 -7.06 -31.71 16.75
CA LEU A 20 -6.51 -30.92 15.65
C LEU A 20 -6.24 -29.50 16.17
N ALA A 21 -5.00 -29.24 16.57
CA ALA A 21 -4.53 -27.90 16.89
C ALA A 21 -4.56 -27.05 15.60
N VAL A 22 -5.65 -26.32 15.40
CA VAL A 22 -5.75 -25.25 14.41
C VAL A 22 -4.79 -24.16 14.85
N MET A 23 -3.61 -24.10 14.24
CA MET A 23 -2.77 -22.91 14.30
C MET A 23 -3.47 -21.81 13.49
N ALA A 24 -4.39 -21.10 14.13
CA ALA A 24 -4.89 -19.83 13.64
C ALA A 24 -3.72 -18.85 13.67
N ALA A 25 -3.11 -18.61 12.51
CA ALA A 25 -2.22 -17.49 12.32
C ALA A 25 -3.04 -16.20 12.52
N THR A 26 -3.02 -15.65 13.73
CA THR A 26 -3.50 -14.31 13.99
C THR A 26 -2.53 -13.37 13.29
N ALA A 27 -2.82 -13.02 12.04
CA ALA A 27 -2.22 -11.85 11.42
C ALA A 27 -2.59 -10.66 12.32
N PHE A 28 -1.63 -10.19 13.11
CA PHE A 28 -1.77 -9.00 13.92
C PHE A 28 -2.14 -7.84 12.99
N ALA A 29 -3.41 -7.47 12.96
CA ALA A 29 -3.85 -6.25 12.29
C ALA A 29 -3.14 -5.09 13.00
N GLN A 30 -2.11 -4.54 12.36
CA GLN A 30 -1.48 -3.32 12.83
C GLN A 30 -2.57 -2.23 12.92
N PRO A 31 -2.62 -1.44 14.01
CA PRO A 31 -3.55 -0.33 14.10
C PRO A 31 -3.43 0.54 12.85
N GLN A 32 -4.52 0.75 12.13
CA GLN A 32 -4.51 1.70 11.02
C GLN A 32 -4.34 3.11 11.59
N PRO A 33 -3.47 3.95 10.99
CA PRO A 33 -3.32 5.33 11.44
C PRO A 33 -4.66 6.08 11.37
N ASP A 34 -4.85 7.09 12.22
CA ASP A 34 -6.02 7.98 12.11
C ASP A 34 -6.06 8.61 10.70
N PRO A 35 -7.15 8.41 9.92
CA PRO A 35 -7.31 9.00 8.59
C PRO A 35 -7.10 10.51 8.58
N ALA A 36 -7.39 11.22 9.66
CA ALA A 36 -7.18 12.66 9.76
C ALA A 36 -5.70 13.07 9.65
N GLY A 37 -4.76 12.15 9.94
CA GLY A 37 -3.33 12.36 9.79
C GLY A 37 -2.82 12.19 8.35
N PHE A 38 -3.64 11.66 7.43
CA PHE A 38 -3.22 11.35 6.07
C PHE A 38 -2.70 12.55 5.26
N PRO A 39 -3.32 13.74 5.30
CA PRO A 39 -2.78 14.91 4.59
C PRO A 39 -1.37 15.30 5.06
N MET A 40 -1.13 15.26 6.37
CA MET A 40 0.18 15.60 6.95
C MET A 40 1.26 14.60 6.52
N ASP A 41 0.98 13.30 6.61
CA ASP A 41 1.95 12.27 6.19
C ASP A 41 2.21 12.31 4.67
N SER A 42 1.16 12.55 3.87
CA SER A 42 1.28 12.69 2.40
C SER A 42 2.17 13.87 2.03
N VAL A 43 2.02 15.01 2.71
CA VAL A 43 2.86 16.19 2.47
C VAL A 43 4.30 15.94 2.93
N GLY A 44 4.50 15.26 4.06
CA GLY A 44 5.84 14.83 4.50
C GLY A 44 6.54 13.99 3.45
N TYR A 45 5.87 12.94 2.98
CA TYR A 45 6.36 12.08 1.90
C TYR A 45 6.71 12.87 0.63
N LEU A 46 5.81 13.74 0.16
CA LEU A 46 6.02 14.54 -1.05
C LEU A 46 7.15 15.57 -0.88
N ASN A 47 7.34 16.13 0.30
CA ASN A 47 8.44 17.07 0.57
C ASN A 47 9.81 16.39 0.50
N GLU A 48 9.90 15.11 0.82
CA GLU A 48 11.12 14.32 0.64
C GLU A 48 11.32 13.90 -0.83
N GLU A 49 10.25 13.46 -1.49
CA GLU A 49 10.36 12.85 -2.82
C GLU A 49 10.48 13.86 -3.95
N LEU A 50 9.82 15.02 -3.88
CA LEU A 50 9.82 15.98 -4.98
C LEU A 50 11.20 16.56 -5.29
N PRO A 51 12.00 17.02 -4.31
CA PRO A 51 13.35 17.50 -4.59
C PRO A 51 14.25 16.42 -5.22
N ARG A 52 14.08 15.16 -4.80
CA ARG A 52 14.83 14.01 -5.34
C ARG A 52 14.42 13.72 -6.78
N MET A 53 13.12 13.80 -7.07
CA MET A 53 12.58 13.67 -8.42
C MET A 53 13.12 14.78 -9.34
N GLU A 54 13.09 16.05 -8.92
CA GLU A 54 13.62 17.15 -9.74
C GLU A 54 15.12 16.97 -10.01
N ALA A 55 15.90 16.52 -9.02
CA ALA A 55 17.31 16.19 -9.21
C ALA A 55 17.53 15.05 -10.21
N ALA A 56 16.71 13.98 -10.14
CA ALA A 56 16.76 12.89 -11.10
C ALA A 56 16.38 13.33 -12.51
N ILE A 57 15.38 14.20 -12.65
CA ILE A 57 14.99 14.79 -13.94
C ILE A 57 16.16 15.59 -14.53
N ALA A 58 16.77 16.47 -13.72
CA ALA A 58 17.92 17.28 -14.14
C ALA A 58 19.11 16.41 -14.57
N ALA A 59 19.36 15.30 -13.86
CA ALA A 59 20.40 14.32 -14.17
C ALA A 59 20.03 13.34 -15.30
N LYS A 60 18.80 13.37 -15.81
CA LYS A 60 18.24 12.36 -16.74
C LYS A 60 18.31 10.93 -16.20
N ASP A 61 18.28 10.76 -14.88
CA ASP A 61 18.35 9.47 -14.22
C ASP A 61 16.98 8.77 -14.21
N ARG A 62 16.77 7.91 -15.21
CA ARG A 62 15.55 7.10 -15.30
C ARG A 62 15.49 6.00 -14.23
N SER A 63 16.64 5.55 -13.72
CA SER A 63 16.72 4.44 -12.76
C SER A 63 16.14 4.81 -11.39
N PHE A 64 16.18 6.11 -11.04
CA PHE A 64 15.53 6.66 -9.85
C PHE A 64 14.06 6.24 -9.70
N PHE A 65 13.32 6.19 -10.82
CA PHE A 65 11.87 6.02 -10.81
C PHE A 65 11.42 4.62 -10.38
N LEU A 66 12.27 3.59 -10.55
CA LEU A 66 11.99 2.26 -10.01
C LEU A 66 11.97 2.28 -8.47
N GLY A 67 12.96 2.94 -7.86
CA GLY A 67 13.03 3.12 -6.42
C GLY A 67 11.91 4.04 -5.90
N ALA A 68 11.58 5.08 -6.65
CA ALA A 68 10.47 5.99 -6.36
C ALA A 68 9.13 5.23 -6.28
N MET A 69 8.79 4.44 -7.29
CA MET A 69 7.58 3.61 -7.29
C MET A 69 7.53 2.62 -6.12
N THR A 70 8.68 2.08 -5.69
CA THR A 70 8.74 1.19 -4.52
C THR A 70 8.38 1.93 -3.24
N ARG A 71 8.94 3.14 -3.01
CA ARG A 71 8.61 3.97 -1.85
C ARG A 71 7.15 4.42 -1.87
N MET A 72 6.61 4.73 -3.05
CA MET A 72 5.21 5.04 -3.26
C MET A 72 4.29 3.88 -2.83
N VAL A 73 4.59 2.67 -3.29
CA VAL A 73 3.84 1.46 -2.91
C VAL A 73 3.88 1.28 -1.40
N GLN A 74 5.04 1.37 -0.78
CA GLN A 74 5.19 1.24 0.67
C GLN A 74 4.39 2.29 1.43
N PHE A 75 4.38 3.54 0.96
CA PHE A 75 3.52 4.59 1.52
C PHE A 75 2.04 4.23 1.39
N SER A 76 1.60 3.83 0.19
CA SER A 76 0.20 3.49 -0.07
C SER A 76 -0.28 2.24 0.65
N GLU A 77 0.59 1.28 0.93
CA GLU A 77 0.28 0.06 1.68
C GLU A 77 0.01 0.36 3.16
N ARG A 78 0.82 1.24 3.79
CA ARG A 78 0.59 1.66 5.19
C ARG A 78 -0.80 2.27 5.39
N TRP A 79 -1.26 3.03 4.40
CA TRP A 79 -2.55 3.71 4.39
C TRP A 79 -3.68 2.92 3.72
N GLY A 80 -3.38 1.76 3.13
CA GLY A 80 -4.36 0.85 2.55
C GLY A 80 -5.07 1.33 1.27
N PHE A 81 -4.67 2.44 0.64
CA PHE A 81 -5.41 3.01 -0.49
C PHE A 81 -5.01 2.48 -1.87
N LYS A 82 -3.88 1.79 -2.02
CA LYS A 82 -3.52 1.10 -3.28
C LYS A 82 -4.05 -0.32 -3.36
N ALA A 83 -4.00 -1.08 -2.27
CA ALA A 83 -4.33 -2.52 -2.27
C ALA A 83 -5.79 -2.82 -1.90
N LYS A 84 -6.42 -2.01 -1.04
CA LYS A 84 -7.73 -2.31 -0.47
C LYS A 84 -8.77 -1.22 -0.69
N ALA A 85 -8.40 -0.15 -1.41
CA ALA A 85 -9.22 1.06 -1.58
C ALA A 85 -9.79 1.53 -0.24
N ASN A 86 -8.93 2.06 0.65
CA ASN A 86 -9.35 2.57 1.95
C ASN A 86 -10.41 3.69 1.79
N PRO A 87 -11.69 3.45 2.17
CA PRO A 87 -12.77 4.41 1.99
C PRO A 87 -12.61 5.64 2.88
N GLU A 88 -11.86 5.54 3.99
CA GLU A 88 -11.63 6.67 4.89
C GLU A 88 -10.77 7.76 4.23
N LEU A 89 -9.97 7.41 3.22
CA LEU A 89 -9.17 8.36 2.46
C LEU A 89 -9.93 9.01 1.30
N ALA A 90 -11.20 8.64 1.07
CA ALA A 90 -12.04 9.26 0.05
C ALA A 90 -12.28 10.76 0.32
N ALA A 91 -12.12 11.21 1.57
CA ALA A 91 -12.15 12.62 1.94
C ALA A 91 -10.91 13.40 1.47
N TYR A 92 -9.83 12.71 1.08
CA TYR A 92 -8.54 13.29 0.71
C TYR A 92 -8.09 12.87 -0.71
N PRO A 93 -8.94 13.04 -1.75
CA PRO A 93 -8.65 12.55 -3.10
C PRO A 93 -7.45 13.28 -3.74
N MET A 94 -7.20 14.53 -3.37
CA MET A 94 -6.04 15.29 -3.84
C MET A 94 -4.72 14.73 -3.30
N CYS A 95 -4.68 14.29 -2.04
CA CYS A 95 -3.47 13.75 -1.41
C CYS A 95 -3.16 12.35 -1.96
N THR A 96 -4.17 11.49 -2.09
CA THR A 96 -4.00 10.17 -2.72
C THR A 96 -3.54 10.32 -4.18
N ALA A 97 -4.17 11.20 -4.96
CA ALA A 97 -3.75 11.46 -6.35
C ALA A 97 -2.31 12.01 -6.43
N ALA A 98 -1.95 13.00 -5.61
CA ALA A 98 -0.60 13.56 -5.60
C ALA A 98 0.46 12.49 -5.30
N VAL A 99 0.23 11.64 -4.30
CA VAL A 99 1.15 10.54 -3.97
C VAL A 99 1.25 9.52 -5.09
N MET A 100 0.15 9.19 -5.78
CA MET A 100 0.17 8.18 -6.85
C MET A 100 0.78 8.70 -8.15
N ASP A 101 0.58 9.97 -8.45
CA ASP A 101 0.98 10.54 -9.74
C ASP A 101 2.44 10.99 -9.77
N TYR A 102 3.10 11.25 -8.62
CA TYR A 102 4.39 11.95 -8.61
C TYR A 102 5.48 11.25 -9.46
N ALA A 103 5.61 9.91 -9.34
CA ALA A 103 6.63 9.17 -10.08
C ALA A 103 6.32 9.16 -11.58
N VAL A 104 5.03 9.05 -11.94
CA VAL A 104 4.57 9.10 -13.34
C VAL A 104 4.85 10.47 -13.94
N VAL A 105 4.51 11.55 -13.22
CA VAL A 105 4.78 12.93 -13.65
C VAL A 105 6.27 13.15 -13.89
N GLY A 106 7.14 12.67 -13.00
CA GLY A 106 8.57 12.81 -13.19
C GLY A 106 9.10 12.02 -14.40
N MET A 107 8.57 10.81 -14.65
CA MET A 107 8.90 10.06 -15.87
C MET A 107 8.41 10.80 -17.13
N CYS A 108 7.22 11.38 -17.11
CA CYS A 108 6.68 12.14 -18.22
C CYS A 108 7.44 13.43 -18.51
N ARG A 109 8.04 14.05 -17.50
CA ARG A 109 8.97 15.18 -17.69
C ARG A 109 10.28 14.74 -18.36
N LEU A 110 10.71 13.49 -18.18
CA LEU A 110 11.90 12.93 -18.83
C LEU A 110 11.64 12.42 -20.26
N ASN A 111 10.46 11.85 -20.50
CA ASN A 111 10.06 11.30 -21.79
C ASN A 111 8.60 11.67 -22.11
N PRO A 112 8.33 12.90 -22.59
CA PRO A 112 6.97 13.37 -22.81
C PRO A 112 6.24 12.69 -23.98
N ALA A 113 6.96 11.91 -24.80
CA ALA A 113 6.39 11.17 -25.93
C ALA A 113 5.84 9.78 -25.54
N ASP A 114 5.96 9.39 -24.27
CA ASP A 114 5.41 8.15 -23.75
C ASP A 114 3.88 8.19 -23.74
N ASP A 115 3.23 7.08 -24.08
CA ASP A 115 1.78 6.99 -24.19
C ASP A 115 1.06 7.11 -22.84
N ALA A 116 1.76 6.82 -21.74
CA ALA A 116 1.25 7.06 -20.39
C ALA A 116 1.15 8.55 -20.00
N CYS A 117 1.73 9.46 -20.80
CA CYS A 117 1.81 10.88 -20.48
C CYS A 117 0.60 11.67 -20.99
N GLU A 118 -0.51 11.54 -20.27
CA GLU A 118 -1.74 12.27 -20.56
C GLU A 118 -1.54 13.80 -20.58
N PRO A 119 -2.14 14.50 -21.55
CA PRO A 119 -2.21 15.96 -21.52
C PRO A 119 -2.84 16.46 -20.22
N GLY A 120 -2.15 17.37 -19.52
CA GLY A 120 -2.65 17.96 -18.28
C GLY A 120 -2.32 17.17 -17.00
N LEU A 121 -1.60 16.05 -17.09
CA LEU A 121 -1.15 15.29 -15.91
C LEU A 121 -0.32 16.15 -14.96
N ALA A 122 0.72 16.83 -15.46
CA ALA A 122 1.58 17.70 -14.67
C ALA A 122 0.84 18.85 -13.95
N PRO A 123 0.03 19.70 -14.64
CA PRO A 123 -0.69 20.77 -13.95
C PRO A 123 -1.74 20.25 -12.95
N ARG A 124 -2.39 19.11 -13.23
CA ARG A 124 -3.31 18.44 -12.28
C ARG A 124 -2.56 17.99 -11.02
N PHE A 125 -1.41 17.38 -11.21
CA PHE A 125 -0.53 16.96 -10.12
C PHE A 125 -0.11 18.16 -9.25
N ASP A 126 0.37 19.25 -9.85
CA ASP A 126 0.80 20.44 -9.11
C ASP A 126 -0.37 21.05 -8.30
N ALA A 127 -1.57 21.08 -8.87
CA ALA A 127 -2.77 21.52 -8.16
C ALA A 127 -3.14 20.60 -6.98
N ASN A 128 -3.00 19.29 -7.15
CA ASN A 128 -3.25 18.31 -6.10
C ASN A 128 -2.25 18.41 -4.95
N VAL A 129 -0.96 18.58 -5.25
CA VAL A 129 0.10 18.83 -4.25
C VAL A 129 -0.23 20.09 -3.46
N LYS A 130 -0.60 21.18 -4.14
CA LYS A 130 -0.97 22.44 -3.48
C LYS A 130 -2.14 22.27 -2.52
N ARG A 131 -3.25 21.67 -2.99
CA ARG A 131 -4.45 21.43 -2.16
C ARG A 131 -4.18 20.48 -1.00
N CYS A 132 -3.33 19.48 -1.19
CA CYS A 132 -2.93 18.58 -0.11
C CYS A 132 -2.16 19.33 0.98
N ARG A 133 -1.24 20.22 0.60
CA ARG A 133 -0.51 21.11 1.53
C ARG A 133 -1.44 22.05 2.28
N GLU A 134 -2.42 22.64 1.59
CA GLU A 134 -3.42 23.52 2.20
C GLU A 134 -4.26 22.79 3.27
N LEU A 135 -4.63 21.53 3.03
CA LEU A 135 -5.35 20.71 4.00
C LEU A 135 -4.49 20.28 5.17
N ALA A 136 -3.25 19.88 4.91
CA ALA A 136 -2.28 19.53 5.94
C ALA A 136 -2.05 20.70 6.90
N ALA A 137 -1.98 21.93 6.38
CA ALA A 137 -1.81 23.14 7.19
C ALA A 137 -3.03 23.52 8.06
N GLN A 138 -4.19 22.89 7.85
CA GLN A 138 -5.43 23.11 8.63
C GLN A 138 -5.59 22.13 9.81
N LYS A 139 -4.67 21.18 9.96
CA LYS A 139 -4.66 20.15 10.99
C LYS A 139 -3.57 20.43 12.01
#